data_AF-A0A941CXQ7-F1
#
_entry.id   AF-A0A941CXQ7-F1
#
_cell.length_a   1.000
_cell.length_b   1.000
_cell.length_c   1.000
_cell.angle_alpha   90.00
_cell.angle_beta   90.00
_cell.angle_gamma   90.00
#
_symmetry.space_group_name_H-M   'P 1'
#
loop_
_entity.id
_entity.type
_entity.pdbx_description
1 polymer ?
#
loop_
_entity_poly.entity_id
_entity_poly.type
_entity_poly.pdbx_seq_one_letter_code
_entity_poly.pdbx_strand_id
1 'polypeptide(L)'
;MTANEIHVDDQVVNLVGNFIGGALIAALLGLALAIYALAKNSLHWRPFVNATAAGVLIVLLGAGISTTAYYGLRLFYQPLPANFSVLLTPPVQGFYWPKPTALVGSEIAARSDRPFDFLPTGSTRGAVSATGSIGALEIEWLRKAKAGPYDLEVRLTGDCLFDNLEKVEGGPILIRKPNVRHIKISLDEGLSDVRISNINHQNISYKPNNATFYWLDNTEPITQGNINVKYFTSQGDEFTSSSSDPFQILAGMTLLKPGDGKLISTPRTLTLNVDGKSSIYKFTTPRLRRRDAKLVCHPLALPASQAGSRALREVHLGILVALKRPPQPTEYFGDSESTLKIGGYLGSTNVELVPSENLARSTGGKLEMISARGNLSEFTVDDREITLRAQDNLVATGEVDATYGDEGRLRLTGRSEALWKNSTRLNTTRWERLPNDMRLWVLGAIIATLGGIFTWTSARVRRFHGEDMRNWVL
;
A
#
# COMPACT_ATOMS: atom_id res chain seq x y z
N MET A 1 23.88 -0.41 -12.97
CA MET A 1 23.74 0.99 -13.42
C MET A 1 24.83 1.79 -12.75
N THR A 2 25.78 2.27 -13.53
CA THR A 2 26.98 2.98 -13.11
C THR A 2 26.63 4.40 -12.68
N ALA A 3 27.01 4.80 -11.47
CA ALA A 3 26.73 6.10 -10.86
C ALA A 3 27.34 7.31 -11.61
N ASN A 4 28.00 7.11 -12.75
CA ASN A 4 28.67 8.16 -13.52
C ASN A 4 27.87 8.71 -14.71
N GLU A 5 26.77 8.07 -15.14
CA GLU A 5 25.95 8.62 -16.25
C GLU A 5 24.97 9.72 -15.81
N ILE A 6 24.66 9.81 -14.51
CA ILE A 6 23.66 10.76 -13.99
C ILE A 6 24.22 12.20 -13.92
N HIS A 7 25.55 12.39 -13.88
CA HIS A 7 26.12 13.72 -13.62
C HIS A 7 26.28 14.62 -14.85
N VAL A 8 26.39 14.07 -16.06
CA VAL A 8 26.58 14.90 -17.26
C VAL A 8 25.28 15.58 -17.67
N ASP A 9 24.16 14.86 -17.60
CA ASP A 9 22.85 15.39 -17.97
C ASP A 9 22.40 16.50 -17.00
N ASP A 10 22.60 16.32 -15.69
CA ASP A 10 22.26 17.33 -14.69
C ASP A 10 23.11 18.60 -14.82
N GLN A 11 24.39 18.48 -15.18
CA GLN A 11 25.27 19.62 -15.40
C GLN A 11 24.89 20.39 -16.66
N VAL A 12 24.55 19.69 -17.75
CA VAL A 12 24.10 20.31 -19.01
C VAL A 12 22.76 21.00 -18.81
N VAL A 13 21.80 20.35 -18.13
CA VAL A 13 20.49 20.94 -17.80
C VAL A 13 20.66 22.19 -16.94
N ASN A 14 21.52 22.17 -15.93
CA ASN A 14 21.81 23.34 -15.11
C ASN A 14 22.50 24.45 -15.89
N LEU A 15 23.47 24.13 -16.76
CA LEU A 15 24.17 25.12 -17.57
C LEU A 15 23.21 25.79 -18.56
N VAL A 16 22.42 25.00 -19.28
CA VAL A 16 21.43 25.48 -20.24
C VAL A 16 20.33 26.26 -19.52
N GLY A 17 19.84 25.75 -18.39
CA GLY A 17 18.83 26.40 -17.55
C GLY A 17 19.31 27.74 -17.00
N ASN A 18 20.53 27.82 -16.50
CA ASN A 18 21.11 29.06 -15.99
C ASN A 18 21.41 30.06 -17.11
N PHE A 19 21.91 29.60 -18.26
CA PHE A 19 22.21 30.48 -19.39
C PHE A 19 20.93 31.06 -20.00
N ILE A 20 19.96 30.21 -20.35
CA ILE A 20 18.67 30.64 -20.92
C ILE A 20 17.85 31.41 -19.89
N GLY A 21 17.76 30.89 -18.65
CA GLY A 21 17.03 31.53 -17.56
C GLY A 21 17.62 32.88 -17.19
N GLY A 22 18.95 32.98 -17.07
CA GLY A 22 19.64 34.24 -16.79
C GLY A 22 19.46 35.27 -17.90
N ALA A 23 19.58 34.86 -19.16
CA ALA A 23 19.33 35.74 -20.32
C ALA A 23 17.87 36.25 -20.34
N LEU A 24 16.91 35.37 -20.04
CA LEU A 24 15.49 35.73 -19.97
C LEU A 24 15.23 36.73 -18.84
N ILE A 25 15.77 36.48 -17.64
CA ILE A 25 15.63 37.38 -16.48
C ILE A 25 16.24 38.75 -16.81
N ALA A 26 17.45 38.80 -17.38
CA ALA A 26 18.11 40.04 -17.78
C ALA A 26 17.27 40.83 -18.81
N ALA A 27 16.68 40.13 -19.79
CA ALA A 27 15.81 40.76 -20.77
C ALA A 27 14.52 41.31 -20.16
N LEU A 28 13.90 40.58 -19.23
CA LEU A 28 12.69 41.02 -18.51
C LEU A 28 12.98 42.25 -17.64
N LEU A 29 14.14 42.29 -16.96
CA LEU A 29 14.60 43.46 -16.21
C LEU A 29 14.82 44.66 -17.14
N GLY A 30 15.50 44.44 -18.29
CA GLY A 30 15.70 45.47 -19.30
C GLY A 30 14.38 46.02 -19.85
N LEU A 31 13.39 45.16 -20.08
CA LEU A 31 12.04 45.54 -20.50
C LEU A 31 11.33 46.37 -19.42
N ALA A 32 11.39 45.95 -18.15
CA ALA A 32 10.81 46.69 -17.03
C ALA A 32 11.41 48.11 -16.91
N LEU A 33 12.74 48.23 -17.03
CA LEU A 33 13.43 49.52 -17.03
C LEU A 33 13.05 50.39 -18.24
N ALA A 34 12.90 49.78 -19.43
CA ALA A 34 12.48 50.50 -20.62
C ALA A 34 11.05 51.03 -20.51
N ILE A 35 10.11 50.24 -19.98
CA ILE A 35 8.73 50.66 -19.71
C ILE A 35 8.71 51.80 -18.68
N TYR A 36 9.51 51.68 -17.61
CA TYR A 36 9.65 52.73 -16.61
C TYR A 36 10.14 54.05 -17.22
N ALA A 37 11.21 54.00 -18.00
CA ALA A 37 11.79 55.17 -18.68
C ALA A 37 10.80 55.79 -19.69
N LEU A 38 10.09 54.96 -20.46
CA LEU A 38 9.09 55.40 -21.42
C LEU A 38 7.92 56.11 -20.73
N ALA A 39 7.37 55.51 -19.66
CA ALA A 39 6.28 56.10 -18.89
C ALA A 39 6.69 57.42 -18.23
N LYS A 40 7.92 57.48 -17.69
CA LYS A 40 8.46 58.70 -17.07
C LYS A 40 8.63 59.84 -18.09
N ASN A 41 9.10 59.55 -19.30
CA ASN A 41 9.49 60.56 -20.29
C ASN A 41 8.37 60.95 -21.27
N SER A 42 7.39 60.08 -21.51
CA SER A 42 6.36 60.31 -22.54
C SER A 42 5.12 61.00 -21.98
N LEU A 43 4.82 60.80 -20.70
CA LEU A 43 3.67 61.44 -20.05
C LEU A 43 4.06 62.86 -19.61
N HIS A 44 3.39 63.88 -20.16
CA HIS A 44 3.63 65.28 -19.80
C HIS A 44 2.89 65.69 -18.50
N TRP A 45 2.61 64.74 -17.62
CA TRP A 45 1.87 64.97 -16.38
C TRP A 45 2.80 65.34 -15.21
N ARG A 46 2.21 65.61 -14.04
CA ARG A 46 2.98 65.88 -12.82
C ARG A 46 3.90 64.68 -12.49
N PRO A 47 5.11 64.90 -11.96
CA PRO A 47 6.11 63.85 -11.71
C PRO A 47 5.58 62.67 -10.88
N PHE A 48 4.73 62.95 -9.90
CA PHE A 48 4.08 61.93 -9.07
C PHE A 48 3.18 60.99 -9.91
N VAL A 49 2.36 61.54 -10.79
CA VAL A 49 1.44 60.74 -11.62
C VAL A 49 2.21 59.87 -12.60
N ASN A 50 3.31 60.37 -13.18
CA ASN A 50 4.18 59.58 -14.04
C ASN A 50 4.84 58.43 -13.29
N ALA A 51 5.31 58.67 -12.06
CA ALA A 51 5.91 57.63 -11.22
C ALA A 51 4.89 56.55 -10.82
N THR A 52 3.67 56.94 -10.46
CA THR A 52 2.57 56.00 -10.15
C THR A 52 2.18 55.19 -11.39
N ALA A 53 2.01 55.84 -12.54
CA ALA A 53 1.69 55.16 -13.80
C ALA A 53 2.78 54.15 -14.20
N ALA A 54 4.05 54.53 -14.07
CA ALA A 54 5.18 53.63 -14.32
C ALA A 54 5.19 52.44 -13.34
N GLY A 55 4.93 52.68 -12.05
CA GLY A 55 4.80 51.63 -11.04
C GLY A 55 3.67 50.64 -11.34
N VAL A 56 2.50 51.15 -11.72
CA VAL A 56 1.35 50.31 -12.13
C VAL A 56 1.70 49.46 -13.36
N LEU A 57 2.36 50.04 -14.37
CA LEU A 57 2.78 49.29 -15.56
C LEU A 57 3.78 48.18 -15.24
N ILE A 58 4.72 48.40 -14.32
CA ILE A 58 5.65 47.35 -13.87
C ILE A 58 4.89 46.24 -13.13
N VAL A 59 3.94 46.59 -12.26
CA VAL A 59 3.11 45.59 -11.56
C VAL A 59 2.30 44.76 -12.55
N LEU A 60 1.69 45.40 -13.54
CA LEU A 60 0.95 44.72 -14.60
C LEU A 60 1.85 43.80 -15.44
N LEU A 61 3.07 44.25 -15.78
CA LEU A 61 4.06 43.41 -16.44
C LEU A 61 4.42 42.19 -15.59
N GLY A 62 4.69 42.38 -14.30
CA GLY A 62 4.99 41.30 -13.36
C GLY A 62 3.86 40.29 -13.28
N ALA A 63 2.62 40.75 -13.12
CA ALA A 63 1.43 39.90 -13.13
C ALA A 63 1.28 39.11 -14.44
N GLY A 64 1.54 39.75 -15.58
CA GLY A 64 1.52 39.10 -16.90
C GLY A 64 2.59 38.01 -17.04
N ILE A 65 3.81 38.26 -16.57
CA ILE A 65 4.90 37.26 -16.57
C ILE A 65 4.54 36.09 -15.66
N SER A 66 4.12 36.34 -14.41
CA SER A 66 3.73 35.29 -13.47
C SER A 66 2.57 34.45 -14.00
N THR A 67 1.58 35.09 -14.62
CA THR A 67 0.44 34.40 -15.25
C THR A 67 0.91 33.53 -16.42
N THR A 68 1.76 34.06 -17.30
CA THR A 68 2.33 33.31 -18.42
C THR A 68 3.16 32.12 -17.94
N ALA A 69 3.98 32.31 -16.91
CA ALA A 69 4.78 31.25 -16.30
C ALA A 69 3.88 30.16 -15.68
N TYR A 70 2.84 30.55 -14.94
CA TYR A 70 1.88 29.61 -14.36
C TYR A 70 1.19 28.75 -15.43
N TYR A 71 0.65 29.37 -16.47
CA TYR A 71 -0.01 28.62 -17.56
C TYR A 71 0.98 27.82 -18.40
N GLY A 72 2.20 28.34 -18.63
CA GLY A 72 3.28 27.62 -19.28
C GLY A 72 3.66 26.35 -18.51
N LEU A 73 3.88 26.46 -17.20
CA LEU A 73 4.19 25.32 -16.35
C LEU A 73 3.06 24.28 -16.37
N ARG A 74 1.80 24.70 -16.30
CA ARG A 74 0.66 23.78 -16.42
C ARG A 74 0.55 23.14 -17.81
N LEU A 75 0.89 23.86 -18.88
CA LEU A 75 0.85 23.35 -20.24
C LEU A 75 1.90 22.25 -20.45
N PHE A 76 3.13 22.47 -19.99
CA PHE A 76 4.29 21.62 -20.27
C PHE A 76 4.54 20.54 -19.24
N TYR A 77 4.20 20.75 -17.96
CA TYR A 77 4.61 19.87 -16.87
C TYR A 77 3.45 19.23 -16.10
N GLN A 78 2.25 19.81 -16.11
CA GLN A 78 1.13 19.19 -15.41
C GLN A 78 0.54 18.04 -16.24
N PRO A 79 0.62 16.77 -15.78
CA PRO A 79 -0.06 15.67 -16.43
C PRO A 79 -1.58 15.87 -16.37
N LEU A 80 -2.27 15.45 -17.43
CA LEU A 80 -3.71 15.35 -17.44
C LEU A 80 -4.15 13.98 -16.92
N PRO A 81 -5.28 13.89 -16.20
CA PRO A 81 -5.83 12.60 -15.85
C PRO A 81 -6.11 11.76 -17.11
N ALA A 82 -5.79 10.48 -17.04
CA ALA A 82 -5.97 9.51 -18.12
C ALA A 82 -6.91 8.39 -17.66
N ASN A 83 -7.83 8.02 -18.53
CA ASN A 83 -8.66 6.84 -18.30
C ASN A 83 -7.83 5.60 -18.62
N PHE A 84 -7.91 4.56 -17.80
CA PHE A 84 -7.23 3.31 -18.08
C PHE A 84 -8.11 2.10 -17.79
N SER A 85 -7.77 1.00 -18.45
CA SER A 85 -8.30 -0.32 -18.15
C SER A 85 -7.16 -1.33 -18.30
N VAL A 86 -6.98 -2.22 -17.34
CA VAL A 86 -6.02 -3.33 -17.40
C VAL A 86 -6.62 -4.59 -16.79
N LEU A 87 -6.30 -5.73 -17.37
CA LEU A 87 -6.64 -7.04 -16.84
C LEU A 87 -5.41 -7.68 -16.18
N LEU A 88 -5.58 -8.16 -14.96
CA LEU A 88 -4.58 -8.84 -14.16
C LEU A 88 -4.98 -10.31 -14.04
N THR A 89 -4.09 -11.23 -14.41
CA THR A 89 -4.36 -12.68 -14.30
C THR A 89 -3.31 -13.30 -13.39
N PRO A 90 -3.64 -14.00 -12.28
CA PRO A 90 -2.62 -14.59 -11.43
C PRO A 90 -1.62 -15.48 -12.21
N PRO A 91 -0.31 -15.49 -11.87
CA PRO A 91 0.31 -14.79 -10.76
C PRO A 91 0.53 -13.29 -10.99
N VAL A 92 0.12 -12.46 -10.01
CA VAL A 92 0.31 -11.00 -10.01
C VAL A 92 0.66 -10.55 -8.60
N GLN A 93 1.55 -9.58 -8.49
CA GLN A 93 1.95 -9.00 -7.22
C GLN A 93 2.07 -7.48 -7.34
N GLY A 94 2.06 -6.81 -6.20
CA GLY A 94 2.30 -5.38 -6.15
C GLY A 94 1.97 -4.81 -4.79
N PHE A 95 1.53 -3.56 -4.77
CA PHE A 95 1.01 -2.93 -3.56
C PHE A 95 -0.22 -2.11 -3.90
N TYR A 96 -1.10 -1.91 -2.94
CA TYR A 96 -2.28 -1.07 -3.11
C TYR A 96 -2.50 -0.21 -1.88
N TRP A 97 -3.21 0.89 -2.09
CA TRP A 97 -3.73 1.75 -1.04
C TRP A 97 -5.25 1.80 -1.20
N PRO A 98 -6.03 1.24 -0.25
CA PRO A 98 -7.48 1.33 -0.33
C PRO A 98 -7.94 2.77 -0.14
N LYS A 99 -9.03 3.15 -0.79
CA LYS A 99 -9.66 4.45 -0.54
C LYS A 99 -10.19 4.47 0.90
N PRO A 100 -9.78 5.42 1.76
CA PRO A 100 -10.28 5.49 3.12
C PRO A 100 -11.81 5.61 3.06
N THR A 101 -12.50 4.78 3.86
CA THR A 101 -13.96 4.89 3.96
C THR A 101 -14.23 6.23 4.63
N ALA A 102 -14.77 7.21 3.89
CA ALA A 102 -15.17 8.46 4.50
C ALA A 102 -16.16 8.11 5.62
N LEU A 103 -15.90 8.59 6.84
CA LEU A 103 -16.77 8.47 8.00
C LEU A 103 -18.05 9.31 7.78
N VAL A 104 -18.82 8.99 6.75
CA VAL A 104 -20.15 9.55 6.53
C VAL A 104 -21.10 8.63 7.27
N GLY A 105 -21.65 9.12 8.38
CA GLY A 105 -22.54 8.40 9.31
C GLY A 105 -23.90 8.01 8.74
N SER A 106 -23.97 7.58 7.48
CA SER A 106 -25.16 7.00 6.87
C SER A 106 -24.84 5.57 6.41
N GLU A 107 -25.56 4.59 6.95
CA GLU A 107 -25.52 3.16 6.60
C GLU A 107 -25.91 2.84 5.13
N ILE A 108 -25.89 3.84 4.25
CA ILE A 108 -26.21 3.73 2.84
C ILE A 108 -25.09 4.42 2.03
N ALA A 109 -23.84 4.08 2.29
CA ALA A 109 -22.82 4.26 1.26
C ALA A 109 -23.25 3.36 0.08
N ALA A 110 -23.45 3.96 -1.10
CA ALA A 110 -23.78 3.22 -2.30
C ALA A 110 -22.78 2.06 -2.46
N ARG A 111 -23.27 0.89 -2.90
CA ARG A 111 -22.46 -0.34 -3.05
C ARG A 111 -21.16 -0.11 -3.85
N SER A 112 -21.11 0.96 -4.63
CA SER A 112 -19.99 1.43 -5.46
C SER A 112 -18.84 2.14 -4.72
N ASP A 113 -18.97 2.55 -3.45
CA ASP A 113 -17.92 3.30 -2.74
C ASP A 113 -17.18 2.50 -1.65
N ARG A 114 -17.34 1.17 -1.66
CA ARG A 114 -16.65 0.31 -0.70
C ARG A 114 -15.15 0.20 -1.03
N PRO A 115 -14.27 0.18 -0.02
CA PRO A 115 -12.86 -0.11 -0.25
C PRO A 115 -12.72 -1.51 -0.86
N PHE A 116 -11.82 -1.66 -1.83
CA PHE A 116 -11.52 -2.95 -2.42
C PHE A 116 -10.76 -3.86 -1.45
N ASP A 117 -11.08 -5.15 -1.46
CA ASP A 117 -10.38 -6.23 -0.78
C ASP A 117 -10.13 -7.34 -1.81
N PHE A 118 -8.94 -7.96 -1.80
CA PHE A 118 -8.64 -9.10 -2.68
C PHE A 118 -9.30 -10.39 -2.19
N LEU A 119 -9.95 -10.36 -1.02
CA LEU A 119 -10.77 -11.45 -0.51
C LEU A 119 -12.25 -11.28 -0.90
N PRO A 120 -12.98 -12.39 -1.12
CA PRO A 120 -14.36 -12.32 -1.57
C PRO A 120 -15.29 -11.82 -0.46
N THR A 121 -16.29 -11.04 -0.85
CA THR A 121 -17.39 -10.64 0.04
C THR A 121 -18.41 -11.78 0.16
N GLY A 122 -18.08 -12.81 0.95
CA GLY A 122 -18.99 -13.94 1.18
C GLY A 122 -18.33 -15.18 1.78
N SER A 123 -19.13 -16.24 1.92
CA SER A 123 -18.72 -17.54 2.44
C SER A 123 -17.61 -18.15 1.57
N THR A 124 -16.38 -18.15 2.08
CA THR A 124 -15.25 -18.83 1.44
C THR A 124 -14.92 -20.18 2.08
N ARG A 125 -14.15 -20.98 1.35
CA ARG A 125 -13.44 -22.14 1.88
C ARG A 125 -11.93 -21.88 1.81
N GLY A 126 -11.16 -22.35 2.80
CA GLY A 126 -9.71 -22.22 2.76
C GLY A 126 -9.01 -22.44 4.10
N ALA A 127 -7.75 -22.00 4.14
CA ALA A 127 -6.96 -21.89 5.36
C ALA A 127 -6.31 -20.51 5.41
N VAL A 128 -6.17 -19.96 6.61
CA VAL A 128 -5.41 -18.72 6.83
C VAL A 128 -4.19 -19.05 7.62
N SER A 129 -3.03 -18.56 7.17
CA SER A 129 -1.81 -18.56 7.95
C SER A 129 -1.27 -17.14 8.10
N ALA A 130 -0.68 -16.86 9.24
CA ALA A 130 -0.07 -15.59 9.57
C ALA A 130 1.31 -15.85 10.16
N THR A 131 2.34 -15.17 9.67
CA THR A 131 3.70 -15.27 10.21
C THR A 131 4.16 -13.88 10.57
N GLY A 132 4.51 -13.68 11.85
CA GLY A 132 4.99 -12.41 12.39
C GLY A 132 6.43 -12.53 12.89
N SER A 133 7.17 -11.43 12.81
CA SER A 133 8.52 -11.34 13.38
C SER A 133 8.73 -10.11 14.28
N ILE A 134 7.97 -9.03 14.06
CA ILE A 134 8.02 -7.78 14.85
C ILE A 134 6.61 -7.46 15.35
N GLY A 135 6.48 -6.94 16.57
CA GLY A 135 5.18 -6.71 17.22
C GLY A 135 4.61 -7.99 17.84
N ALA A 136 3.52 -7.83 18.60
CA ALA A 136 2.86 -8.95 19.26
C ALA A 136 1.78 -9.52 18.33
N LEU A 137 1.91 -10.79 17.94
CA LEU A 137 0.88 -11.46 17.16
C LEU A 137 -0.33 -11.71 18.07
N GLU A 138 -1.41 -10.98 17.81
CA GLU A 138 -2.65 -11.09 18.56
C GLU A 138 -3.71 -11.85 17.76
N ILE A 139 -4.36 -12.79 18.43
CA ILE A 139 -5.51 -13.54 17.92
C ILE A 139 -6.65 -13.30 18.88
N GLU A 140 -7.74 -12.72 18.40
CA GLU A 140 -8.92 -12.44 19.21
C GLU A 140 -10.13 -13.14 18.62
N TRP A 141 -10.81 -13.93 19.44
CA TRP A 141 -12.08 -14.55 19.10
C TRP A 141 -13.19 -14.07 20.02
N LEU A 142 -14.31 -13.70 19.42
CA LEU A 142 -15.48 -13.13 20.07
C LEU A 142 -16.74 -13.87 19.62
N ARG A 143 -17.50 -14.39 20.59
CA ARG A 143 -18.83 -14.96 20.35
C ARG A 143 -19.86 -13.85 20.28
N LYS A 144 -20.61 -13.74 19.16
CA LYS A 144 -21.76 -12.82 19.11
C LYS A 144 -22.87 -13.31 20.06
N ALA A 145 -23.68 -12.39 20.55
CA ALA A 145 -24.70 -12.67 21.59
C ALA A 145 -25.69 -13.79 21.21
N LYS A 146 -25.99 -13.94 19.91
CA LYS A 146 -26.93 -14.95 19.38
C LYS A 146 -26.28 -16.30 19.06
N ALA A 147 -24.95 -16.40 19.06
CA ALA A 147 -24.26 -17.64 18.77
C ALA A 147 -24.35 -18.62 19.95
N GLY A 148 -24.53 -19.90 19.64
CA GLY A 148 -24.59 -20.98 20.64
C GLY A 148 -23.29 -21.12 21.45
N PRO A 149 -23.32 -21.85 22.59
CA PRO A 149 -22.14 -22.12 23.40
C PRO A 149 -20.99 -22.75 22.59
N TYR A 150 -19.76 -22.41 22.98
CA TYR A 150 -18.53 -23.05 22.54
C TYR A 150 -17.74 -23.48 23.77
N ASP A 151 -17.09 -24.64 23.68
CA ASP A 151 -16.19 -25.16 24.70
C ASP A 151 -14.74 -24.98 24.21
N LEU A 152 -13.94 -24.35 25.06
CA LEU A 152 -12.53 -24.08 24.82
C LEU A 152 -11.66 -25.20 25.39
N GLU A 153 -10.72 -25.65 24.56
CA GLU A 153 -9.61 -26.51 24.96
C GLU A 153 -8.29 -25.92 24.46
N VAL A 154 -7.34 -25.66 25.36
CA VAL A 154 -5.99 -25.19 25.03
C VAL A 154 -4.97 -26.23 25.45
N ARG A 155 -4.07 -26.61 24.53
CA ARG A 155 -2.95 -27.52 24.76
C ARG A 155 -1.64 -26.86 24.32
N LEU A 156 -0.54 -27.24 24.96
CA LEU A 156 0.80 -26.82 24.58
C LEU A 156 1.62 -28.00 24.11
N THR A 157 2.51 -27.76 23.16
CA THR A 157 3.38 -28.78 22.58
C THR A 157 4.80 -28.25 22.40
N GLY A 158 5.78 -29.12 22.53
CA GLY A 158 7.19 -28.82 22.39
C GLY A 158 7.74 -29.30 21.06
N ASP A 159 8.55 -28.47 20.40
CA ASP A 159 9.27 -28.81 19.16
C ASP A 159 8.34 -29.27 18.00
N CYS A 160 7.07 -28.86 18.01
CA CYS A 160 6.08 -29.20 16.99
C CYS A 160 5.90 -28.06 15.98
N LEU A 161 6.13 -28.34 14.68
CA LEU A 161 5.72 -27.46 13.58
C LEU A 161 4.28 -27.81 13.13
N PHE A 162 3.63 -26.93 12.36
CA PHE A 162 2.21 -27.05 12.00
C PHE A 162 1.75 -28.44 11.53
N ASP A 163 2.45 -29.04 10.58
CA ASP A 163 2.06 -30.33 9.98
C ASP A 163 2.04 -31.49 10.99
N ASN A 164 2.74 -31.32 12.11
CA ASN A 164 2.76 -32.28 13.22
C ASN A 164 1.81 -31.87 14.34
N LEU A 165 1.47 -30.58 14.47
CA LEU A 165 0.65 -30.06 15.55
C LEU A 165 -0.79 -30.59 15.50
N GLU A 166 -1.35 -30.72 14.29
CA GLU A 166 -2.68 -31.33 14.09
C GLU A 166 -2.71 -32.83 14.44
N LYS A 167 -1.55 -33.50 14.34
CA LYS A 167 -1.41 -34.95 14.56
C LYS A 167 -1.11 -35.31 16.02
N VAL A 168 -0.91 -34.33 16.90
CA VAL A 168 -0.68 -34.60 18.33
C VAL A 168 -2.01 -35.01 18.97
N GLU A 169 -2.29 -36.31 18.91
CA GLU A 169 -3.42 -36.90 19.62
C GLU A 169 -3.09 -37.08 21.11
N GLY A 170 -4.07 -36.75 21.96
CA GLY A 170 -3.89 -36.82 23.41
C GLY A 170 -2.91 -35.77 23.96
N GLY A 171 -2.92 -35.61 25.28
CA GLY A 171 -2.06 -34.66 25.97
C GLY A 171 -2.77 -33.94 27.13
N PRO A 172 -1.99 -33.39 28.07
CA PRO A 172 -2.52 -32.60 29.17
C PRO A 172 -3.14 -31.31 28.64
N ILE A 173 -4.36 -31.03 29.09
CA ILE A 173 -5.07 -29.81 28.76
C ILE A 173 -4.61 -28.70 29.71
N LEU A 174 -4.13 -27.60 29.15
CA LEU A 174 -3.73 -26.42 29.92
C LEU A 174 -4.96 -25.68 30.47
N ILE A 175 -5.94 -25.43 29.60
CA ILE A 175 -7.19 -24.75 29.92
C ILE A 175 -8.34 -25.52 29.29
N ARG A 176 -9.32 -25.90 30.11
CA ARG A 176 -10.62 -26.38 29.65
C ARG A 176 -11.69 -25.47 30.21
N LYS A 177 -12.46 -24.82 29.35
CA LYS A 177 -13.52 -23.90 29.79
C LYS A 177 -14.77 -24.06 28.94
N PRO A 178 -15.90 -24.50 29.52
CA PRO A 178 -17.15 -24.57 28.79
C PRO A 178 -17.76 -23.18 28.59
N ASN A 179 -18.62 -23.04 27.57
CA ASN A 179 -19.41 -21.84 27.28
C ASN A 179 -18.60 -20.52 27.20
N VAL A 180 -17.43 -20.55 26.55
CA VAL A 180 -16.58 -19.38 26.37
C VAL A 180 -17.21 -18.34 25.45
N ARG A 181 -16.99 -17.05 25.74
CA ARG A 181 -17.50 -15.90 24.98
C ARG A 181 -16.38 -15.09 24.31
N HIS A 182 -15.21 -15.02 24.94
CA HIS A 182 -14.09 -14.22 24.47
C HIS A 182 -12.77 -14.92 24.75
N ILE A 183 -11.91 -14.96 23.75
CA ILE A 183 -10.54 -15.44 23.85
C ILE A 183 -9.63 -14.42 23.19
N LYS A 184 -8.57 -14.02 23.87
CA LYS A 184 -7.46 -13.27 23.28
C LYS A 184 -6.15 -13.98 23.57
N ILE A 185 -5.42 -14.31 22.52
CA ILE A 185 -4.10 -14.93 22.55
C ILE A 185 -3.12 -13.89 22.04
N SER A 186 -2.06 -13.63 22.79
CA SER A 186 -0.99 -12.73 22.37
C SER A 186 0.34 -13.44 22.51
N LEU A 187 1.07 -13.51 21.39
CA LEU A 187 2.44 -13.98 21.31
C LEU A 187 3.31 -12.73 21.25
N ASP A 188 4.26 -12.57 22.17
CA ASP A 188 5.13 -11.41 22.17
C ASP A 188 6.05 -11.35 20.94
N GLU A 189 6.83 -10.28 20.83
CA GLU A 189 7.69 -10.02 19.67
C GLU A 189 8.70 -11.15 19.39
N GLY A 190 8.83 -11.49 18.11
CA GLY A 190 9.76 -12.47 17.56
C GLY A 190 9.07 -13.41 16.58
N LEU A 191 9.81 -14.39 16.05
CA LEU A 191 9.25 -15.33 15.06
C LEU A 191 8.11 -16.14 15.68
N SER A 192 6.92 -15.90 15.15
CA SER A 192 5.65 -16.51 15.55
C SER A 192 4.81 -16.79 14.33
N ASP A 193 4.01 -17.82 14.42
CA ASP A 193 3.23 -18.32 13.31
C ASP A 193 1.84 -18.75 13.81
N VAL A 194 0.82 -18.54 13.00
CA VAL A 194 -0.55 -18.96 13.26
C VAL A 194 -1.11 -19.60 12.00
N ARG A 195 -1.88 -20.67 12.18
CA ARG A 195 -2.68 -21.30 11.14
C ARG A 195 -4.08 -21.56 11.69
N ILE A 196 -5.08 -21.12 10.95
CA ILE A 196 -6.48 -21.43 11.20
C ILE A 196 -6.88 -22.44 10.12
N SER A 197 -7.10 -23.68 10.54
CA SER A 197 -7.59 -24.73 9.64
C SER A 197 -9.12 -24.70 9.57
N ASN A 198 -9.66 -25.19 8.44
CA ASN A 198 -11.10 -25.34 8.21
C ASN A 198 -11.89 -24.03 8.25
N ILE A 199 -11.44 -23.03 7.49
CA ILE A 199 -12.26 -21.86 7.19
C ILE A 199 -13.30 -22.32 6.18
N ASN A 200 -14.38 -22.92 6.65
CA ASN A 200 -15.53 -23.26 5.82
C ASN A 200 -16.66 -22.28 6.08
N HIS A 201 -17.30 -21.83 5.00
CA HIS A 201 -18.46 -20.96 5.07
C HIS A 201 -18.24 -19.67 5.85
N GLN A 202 -17.03 -19.10 5.76
CA GLN A 202 -16.66 -17.90 6.54
C GLN A 202 -16.65 -16.65 5.67
N ASN A 203 -17.13 -15.54 6.24
CA ASN A 203 -16.91 -14.22 5.68
C ASN A 203 -15.54 -13.73 6.13
N ILE A 204 -14.58 -13.65 5.22
CA ILE A 204 -13.23 -13.16 5.51
C ILE A 204 -13.04 -11.76 4.93
N SER A 205 -12.24 -10.94 5.61
CA SER A 205 -11.79 -9.66 5.07
C SER A 205 -10.44 -9.28 5.64
N TYR A 206 -9.68 -8.53 4.85
CA TYR A 206 -8.39 -7.97 5.23
C TYR A 206 -8.48 -6.44 5.17
N LYS A 207 -8.24 -5.79 6.30
CA LYS A 207 -8.32 -4.33 6.42
C LYS A 207 -6.92 -3.78 6.66
N PRO A 208 -6.24 -3.30 5.61
CA PRO A 208 -4.95 -2.66 5.81
C PRO A 208 -5.15 -1.25 6.37
N ASN A 209 -4.25 -0.83 7.26
CA ASN A 209 -4.27 0.52 7.83
C ASN A 209 -3.63 1.56 6.88
N ASN A 210 -2.77 1.10 5.98
CA ASN A 210 -2.07 1.94 5.01
C ASN A 210 -1.83 1.15 3.70
N ALA A 211 -0.95 1.63 2.82
CA ALA A 211 -0.49 0.88 1.68
C ALA A 211 0.09 -0.49 2.09
N THR A 212 -0.35 -1.55 1.44
CA THR A 212 0.07 -2.93 1.72
C THR A 212 0.52 -3.63 0.45
N PHE A 213 1.52 -4.50 0.57
CA PHE A 213 1.89 -5.41 -0.53
C PHE A 213 0.92 -6.58 -0.60
N TYR A 214 0.72 -7.08 -1.81
CA TYR A 214 -0.12 -8.24 -2.07
C TYR A 214 0.50 -9.15 -3.14
N TRP A 215 0.12 -10.43 -3.08
CA TRP A 215 0.40 -11.43 -4.10
C TRP A 215 -0.86 -12.26 -4.33
N LEU A 216 -1.18 -12.46 -5.61
CA LEU A 216 -2.18 -13.39 -6.08
C LEU A 216 -1.43 -14.51 -6.80
N ASP A 217 -1.46 -15.71 -6.26
CA ASP A 217 -0.81 -16.89 -6.85
C ASP A 217 -1.88 -17.92 -7.24
N ASN A 218 -1.70 -18.62 -8.36
CA ASN A 218 -2.50 -19.81 -8.65
C ASN A 218 -2.10 -20.94 -7.69
N THR A 219 -3.07 -21.73 -7.23
CA THR A 219 -2.76 -22.95 -6.48
C THR A 219 -2.17 -23.99 -7.43
N GLU A 220 -1.10 -24.67 -7.02
CA GLU A 220 -0.61 -25.84 -7.73
C GLU A 220 -1.24 -27.11 -7.15
N PRO A 221 -1.82 -28.01 -7.99
CA PRO A 221 -2.06 -27.86 -9.43
C PRO A 221 -3.19 -26.85 -9.75
N ILE A 222 -3.09 -26.16 -10.89
CA ILE A 222 -4.01 -25.10 -11.39
C ILE A 222 -5.46 -25.61 -11.61
N THR A 223 -5.71 -26.90 -11.39
CA THR A 223 -6.90 -27.63 -11.83
C THR A 223 -8.20 -27.35 -11.07
N GLN A 224 -8.16 -26.53 -10.02
CA GLN A 224 -9.36 -26.24 -9.20
C GLN A 224 -9.83 -24.78 -9.24
N GLY A 225 -9.21 -23.92 -10.05
CA GLY A 225 -9.61 -22.51 -10.12
C GLY A 225 -9.52 -21.79 -8.78
N ASN A 226 -8.61 -22.22 -7.90
CA ASN A 226 -8.37 -21.61 -6.60
C ASN A 226 -7.18 -20.65 -6.67
N ILE A 227 -7.24 -19.61 -5.84
CA ILE A 227 -6.20 -18.59 -5.72
C ILE A 227 -5.70 -18.53 -4.28
N ASN A 228 -4.39 -18.33 -4.13
CA ASN A 228 -3.79 -17.96 -2.87
C ASN A 228 -3.62 -16.44 -2.85
N VAL A 229 -4.12 -15.79 -1.81
CA VAL A 229 -3.99 -14.35 -1.60
C VAL A 229 -3.05 -14.12 -0.42
N LYS A 230 -1.91 -13.50 -0.68
CA LYS A 230 -0.94 -13.13 0.36
C LYS A 230 -0.90 -11.62 0.53
N TYR A 231 -0.73 -11.19 1.76
CA TYR A 231 -0.52 -9.80 2.14
C TYR A 231 0.76 -9.67 2.96
N PHE A 232 1.43 -8.52 2.82
CA PHE A 232 2.45 -8.11 3.78
C PHE A 232 1.77 -7.28 4.87
N THR A 233 1.64 -7.86 6.05
CA THR A 233 0.82 -7.31 7.14
C THR A 233 1.62 -6.36 7.99
N SER A 234 1.10 -5.15 8.15
CA SER A 234 1.60 -4.14 9.09
C SER A 234 0.95 -4.30 10.47
N GLN A 235 1.57 -3.74 11.51
CA GLN A 235 1.06 -3.83 12.89
C GLN A 235 -0.35 -3.25 13.06
N GLY A 236 -0.77 -2.33 12.18
CA GLY A 236 -2.11 -1.74 12.19
C GLY A 236 -3.14 -2.48 11.33
N ASP A 237 -2.70 -3.45 10.54
CA ASP A 237 -3.61 -4.20 9.66
C ASP A 237 -4.39 -5.24 10.48
N GLU A 238 -5.63 -5.51 10.07
CA GLU A 238 -6.50 -6.47 10.73
C GLU A 238 -7.05 -7.48 9.72
N PHE A 239 -6.75 -8.76 9.92
CA PHE A 239 -7.49 -9.85 9.27
C PHE A 239 -8.69 -10.21 10.15
N THR A 240 -9.88 -10.30 9.55
CA THR A 240 -11.08 -10.73 10.25
C THR A 240 -11.78 -11.86 9.53
N SER A 241 -12.25 -12.84 10.29
CA SER A 241 -13.14 -13.89 9.81
C SER A 241 -14.40 -13.98 10.66
N SER A 242 -15.55 -14.20 10.06
CA SER A 242 -16.78 -14.53 10.77
C SER A 242 -17.32 -15.89 10.35
N SER A 243 -17.61 -16.75 11.32
CA SER A 243 -18.08 -18.12 11.08
C SER A 243 -18.94 -18.66 12.21
N SER A 244 -19.88 -19.54 11.84
CA SER A 244 -20.57 -20.43 12.75
C SER A 244 -19.82 -21.74 13.01
N ASP A 245 -18.86 -22.13 12.19
CA ASP A 245 -18.29 -23.46 12.29
C ASP A 245 -17.29 -23.55 13.45
N PRO A 246 -17.14 -24.73 14.08
CA PRO A 246 -16.04 -24.96 15.01
C PRO A 246 -14.72 -24.75 14.26
N PHE A 247 -13.74 -24.17 14.95
CA PHE A 247 -12.44 -23.90 14.36
C PHE A 247 -11.31 -24.28 15.31
N GLN A 248 -10.15 -24.48 14.70
CA GLN A 248 -8.92 -24.84 15.37
C GLN A 248 -7.88 -23.78 15.03
N ILE A 249 -7.30 -23.19 16.07
CA ILE A 249 -6.16 -22.29 15.93
C ILE A 249 -4.92 -23.07 16.33
N LEU A 250 -3.98 -23.15 15.40
CA LEU A 250 -2.64 -23.64 15.62
C LEU A 250 -1.75 -22.40 15.69
N ALA A 251 -1.01 -22.23 16.77
CA ALA A 251 -0.08 -21.12 16.92
C ALA A 251 1.28 -21.63 17.38
N GLY A 252 2.35 -20.99 16.92
CA GLY A 252 3.73 -21.33 17.21
C GLY A 252 4.53 -20.10 17.61
N MET A 253 5.51 -20.27 18.49
CA MET A 253 6.52 -19.26 18.77
C MET A 253 7.90 -19.90 18.90
N THR A 254 8.89 -19.28 18.28
CA THR A 254 10.28 -19.73 18.37
C THR A 254 10.98 -19.06 19.57
N LEU A 255 11.58 -19.87 20.44
CA LEU A 255 12.29 -19.43 21.66
C LEU A 255 13.74 -19.02 21.38
N LEU A 256 14.11 -18.91 20.10
CA LEU A 256 15.46 -18.60 19.62
C LEU A 256 15.44 -17.35 18.75
N LYS A 257 16.53 -16.58 18.78
CA LYS A 257 16.80 -15.48 17.84
C LYS A 257 18.19 -15.63 17.21
N PRO A 258 18.39 -15.11 15.99
CA PRO A 258 19.73 -15.00 15.42
C PRO A 258 20.57 -13.99 16.23
N GLY A 259 21.83 -14.33 16.46
CA GLY A 259 22.89 -13.43 16.92
C GLY A 259 24.17 -13.69 16.13
N ASP A 260 25.26 -12.99 16.46
CA ASP A 260 26.52 -13.00 15.71
C ASP A 260 27.09 -14.42 15.50
N GLY A 261 26.72 -15.05 14.38
CA GLY A 261 27.10 -16.42 14.01
C GLY A 261 26.49 -17.55 14.86
N LYS A 262 25.58 -17.26 15.80
CA LYS A 262 24.98 -18.24 16.72
C LYS A 262 23.51 -17.95 17.01
N LEU A 263 22.73 -19.00 17.24
CA LEU A 263 21.37 -18.88 17.78
C LEU A 263 21.46 -18.57 19.27
N ILE A 264 20.66 -17.62 19.75
CA ILE A 264 20.61 -17.20 21.15
C ILE A 264 19.21 -17.50 21.69
N SER A 265 19.14 -18.10 22.88
CA SER A 265 17.89 -18.26 23.62
C SER A 265 17.27 -16.90 23.95
N THR A 266 15.99 -16.75 23.68
CA THR A 266 15.25 -15.52 23.97
C THR A 266 14.03 -15.86 24.81
N PRO A 267 13.83 -15.20 25.97
CA PRO A 267 12.57 -15.31 26.70
C PRO A 267 11.41 -14.87 25.80
N ARG A 268 10.36 -15.69 25.73
CA ARG A 268 9.12 -15.38 25.01
C ARG A 268 7.93 -15.49 25.95
N THR A 269 6.86 -14.77 25.64
CA THR A 269 5.70 -14.61 26.51
C THR A 269 4.43 -14.95 25.73
N LEU A 270 3.65 -15.86 26.30
CA LEU A 270 2.30 -16.17 25.87
C LEU A 270 1.32 -15.55 26.86
N THR A 271 0.43 -14.69 26.37
CA THR A 271 -0.69 -14.18 27.15
C THR A 271 -1.99 -14.79 26.64
N LEU A 272 -2.75 -15.42 27.54
CA LEU A 272 -4.07 -15.97 27.28
C LEU A 272 -5.10 -15.23 28.12
N ASN A 273 -6.07 -14.57 27.50
CA ASN A 273 -7.21 -13.97 28.17
C ASN A 273 -8.48 -14.72 27.77
N VAL A 274 -9.19 -15.30 28.75
CA VAL A 274 -10.40 -16.08 28.52
C VAL A 274 -11.55 -15.54 29.37
N ASP A 275 -12.52 -14.89 28.73
CA ASP A 275 -13.61 -14.12 29.34
C ASP A 275 -13.12 -13.17 30.46
N GLY A 276 -12.11 -12.35 30.15
CA GLY A 276 -11.57 -11.34 31.07
C GLY A 276 -10.55 -11.85 32.09
N LYS A 277 -10.32 -13.17 32.19
CA LYS A 277 -9.27 -13.74 33.05
C LYS A 277 -7.98 -13.91 32.25
N SER A 278 -6.95 -13.11 32.59
CA SER A 278 -5.64 -13.16 31.94
C SER A 278 -4.67 -14.08 32.66
N SER A 279 -3.99 -14.94 31.90
CA SER A 279 -2.90 -15.81 32.31
C SER A 279 -1.67 -15.52 31.46
N ILE A 280 -0.53 -15.26 32.11
CA ILE A 280 0.73 -14.92 31.44
C ILE A 280 1.74 -16.06 31.68
N TYR A 281 2.27 -16.63 30.61
CA TYR A 281 3.28 -17.68 30.64
C TYR A 281 4.56 -17.17 29.99
N LYS A 282 5.68 -17.17 30.73
CA LYS A 282 6.98 -16.76 30.22
C LYS A 282 7.85 -18.00 30.03
N PHE A 283 8.40 -18.18 28.84
CA PHE A 283 9.18 -19.35 28.45
C PHE A 283 10.61 -18.95 28.11
N THR A 284 11.58 -19.65 28.65
CA THR A 284 13.01 -19.50 28.35
C THR A 284 13.60 -20.85 28.02
N THR A 285 14.55 -20.91 27.09
CA THR A 285 15.31 -22.13 26.83
C THR A 285 16.73 -22.00 27.42
N PRO A 286 17.01 -22.56 28.62
CA PRO A 286 18.27 -22.28 29.33
C PRO A 286 19.48 -22.96 28.69
N ARG A 287 19.27 -23.94 27.80
CA ARG A 287 20.33 -24.66 27.10
C ARG A 287 19.89 -24.99 25.67
N LEU A 288 20.65 -24.49 24.71
CA LEU A 288 20.54 -24.91 23.32
C LEU A 288 20.94 -26.39 23.22
N ARG A 289 20.08 -27.19 22.58
CA ARG A 289 20.46 -28.56 22.17
C ARG A 289 21.64 -28.49 21.20
N ARG A 290 22.39 -29.59 21.08
CA ARG A 290 23.42 -29.74 20.03
C ARG A 290 22.79 -29.42 18.67
N ARG A 291 23.52 -28.74 17.78
CA ARG A 291 23.03 -28.29 16.47
C ARG A 291 22.38 -29.42 15.63
N ASP A 292 22.79 -30.67 15.86
CA ASP A 292 22.35 -31.83 15.08
C ASP A 292 21.19 -32.63 15.73
N ALA A 293 20.64 -32.15 16.86
CA ALA A 293 19.54 -32.85 17.53
C ALA A 293 18.22 -32.68 16.76
N LYS A 294 17.61 -33.80 16.35
CA LYS A 294 16.29 -33.80 15.70
C LYS A 294 15.22 -33.24 16.64
N LEU A 295 14.38 -32.34 16.11
CA LEU A 295 13.18 -31.86 16.80
C LEU A 295 12.16 -32.99 16.91
N VAL A 296 11.69 -33.26 18.13
CA VAL A 296 10.70 -34.31 18.39
C VAL A 296 9.45 -33.65 18.97
N CYS A 297 8.40 -33.65 18.17
CA CYS A 297 7.10 -33.10 18.56
C CYS A 297 6.49 -33.93 19.70
N HIS A 298 6.14 -33.28 20.81
CA HIS A 298 5.54 -33.94 21.98
C HIS A 298 4.64 -32.98 22.78
N PRO A 299 3.63 -33.48 23.52
CA PRO A 299 2.79 -32.65 24.36
C PRO A 299 3.53 -32.15 25.61
N LEU A 300 3.24 -30.91 26.03
CA LEU A 300 3.83 -30.30 27.23
C LEU A 300 2.81 -30.26 28.38
N ALA A 301 3.16 -30.91 29.49
CA ALA A 301 2.39 -30.85 30.72
C ALA A 301 2.79 -29.61 31.54
N LEU A 302 1.92 -28.59 31.55
CA LEU A 302 2.02 -27.49 32.51
C LEU A 302 0.89 -27.61 33.54
N PRO A 303 1.19 -27.52 34.85
CA PRO A 303 0.15 -27.45 35.86
C PRO A 303 -0.66 -26.16 35.65
N ALA A 304 -1.98 -26.29 35.50
CA ALA A 304 -2.90 -25.19 35.20
C ALA A 304 -2.86 -24.05 36.25
N SER A 305 -2.41 -24.33 37.48
CA SER A 305 -2.32 -23.40 38.59
C SER A 305 -1.10 -22.46 38.57
N GLN A 306 -0.19 -22.57 37.60
CA GLN A 306 1.07 -21.83 37.63
C GLN A 306 1.33 -21.03 36.34
N ALA A 307 0.58 -19.94 36.16
CA ALA A 307 1.06 -18.82 35.35
C ALA A 307 2.40 -18.31 35.91
N GLY A 308 3.35 -17.91 35.05
CA GLY A 308 4.70 -17.48 35.47
C GLY A 308 5.82 -17.92 34.54
N SER A 309 7.07 -17.80 35.02
CA SER A 309 8.28 -18.11 34.26
C SER A 309 8.65 -19.59 34.29
N ARG A 310 9.03 -20.13 33.13
CA ARG A 310 9.36 -21.53 32.89
C ARG A 310 10.58 -21.67 32.01
N ALA A 311 11.47 -22.54 32.43
CA ALA A 311 12.59 -22.99 31.63
C ALA A 311 12.19 -24.27 30.88
N LEU A 312 12.15 -24.21 29.56
CA LEU A 312 11.81 -25.32 28.64
C LEU A 312 13.08 -25.82 27.94
N ARG A 313 13.15 -27.10 27.56
CA ARG A 313 14.27 -27.63 26.77
C ARG A 313 14.04 -27.47 25.26
N GLU A 314 12.81 -27.15 24.92
CA GLU A 314 12.28 -27.00 23.58
C GLU A 314 12.78 -25.69 22.96
N VAL A 315 12.87 -25.65 21.65
CA VAL A 315 13.27 -24.44 20.90
C VAL A 315 12.08 -23.79 20.21
N HIS A 316 10.99 -24.53 20.05
CA HIS A 316 9.73 -24.05 19.49
C HIS A 316 8.58 -24.50 20.39
N LEU A 317 7.70 -23.55 20.73
CA LEU A 317 6.49 -23.80 21.51
C LEU A 317 5.29 -23.72 20.58
N GLY A 318 4.56 -24.82 20.49
CA GLY A 318 3.29 -24.91 19.81
C GLY A 318 2.11 -24.79 20.76
N ILE A 319 1.03 -24.18 20.28
CA ILE A 319 -0.21 -23.90 21.01
C ILE A 319 -1.35 -24.38 20.12
N LEU A 320 -2.13 -25.32 20.66
CA LEU A 320 -3.31 -25.85 20.00
C LEU A 320 -4.54 -25.35 20.75
N VAL A 321 -5.41 -24.62 20.04
CA VAL A 321 -6.66 -24.09 20.56
C VAL A 321 -7.79 -24.69 19.77
N ALA A 322 -8.63 -25.48 20.43
CA ALA A 322 -9.81 -26.07 19.81
C ALA A 322 -11.06 -25.44 20.43
N LEU A 323 -11.95 -24.95 19.56
CA LEU A 323 -13.26 -24.44 19.94
C LEU A 323 -14.32 -25.37 19.38
N LYS A 324 -14.91 -26.16 20.28
CA LYS A 324 -15.89 -27.19 19.94
C LYS A 324 -17.27 -26.70 20.30
N ARG A 325 -18.24 -26.87 19.41
CA ARG A 325 -19.65 -26.69 19.78
C ARG A 325 -20.12 -27.96 20.49
N PRO A 326 -20.71 -27.87 21.69
CA PRO A 326 -21.41 -29.00 22.26
C PRO A 326 -22.61 -29.34 21.35
N PRO A 327 -23.01 -30.63 21.27
CA PRO A 327 -24.17 -31.02 20.48
C PRO A 327 -25.40 -30.26 20.97
N GLN A 328 -26.04 -29.51 20.07
CA GLN A 328 -27.24 -28.74 20.38
C GLN A 328 -28.48 -29.46 19.87
N PRO A 329 -29.61 -29.39 20.60
CA PRO A 329 -30.90 -29.81 20.05
C PRO A 329 -31.24 -28.98 18.80
N THR A 330 -31.89 -29.63 17.85
CA THR A 330 -32.14 -29.24 16.45
C THR A 330 -32.85 -27.89 16.18
N GLU A 331 -33.11 -27.07 17.20
CA GLU A 331 -33.98 -25.88 17.11
C GLU A 331 -33.24 -24.52 17.12
N TYR A 332 -31.91 -24.50 17.08
CA TYR A 332 -31.16 -23.23 17.08
C TYR A 332 -31.13 -22.58 15.67
N PHE A 333 -32.22 -21.90 15.31
CA PHE A 333 -32.31 -21.03 14.13
C PHE A 333 -31.90 -19.60 14.49
N GLY A 334 -30.60 -19.30 14.45
CA GLY A 334 -30.10 -17.94 14.58
C GLY A 334 -28.80 -17.75 13.82
N ASP A 335 -28.56 -16.54 13.32
CA ASP A 335 -27.28 -16.12 12.74
C ASP A 335 -26.17 -16.30 13.79
N SER A 336 -25.57 -17.49 13.80
CA SER A 336 -24.70 -17.98 14.86
C SER A 336 -23.24 -17.68 14.57
N GLU A 337 -22.96 -16.46 14.10
CA GLU A 337 -21.61 -16.07 13.75
C GLU A 337 -20.79 -15.74 14.99
N SER A 338 -19.55 -16.22 15.01
CA SER A 338 -18.49 -15.73 15.87
C SER A 338 -17.48 -14.96 15.01
N THR A 339 -16.70 -14.07 15.61
CA THR A 339 -15.71 -13.26 14.89
C THR A 339 -14.32 -13.59 15.42
N LEU A 340 -13.40 -13.84 14.50
CA LEU A 340 -11.98 -14.06 14.73
C LEU A 340 -11.21 -12.91 14.10
N LYS A 341 -10.22 -12.38 14.82
CA LYS A 341 -9.34 -11.31 14.37
C LYS A 341 -7.89 -11.73 14.55
N ILE A 342 -7.03 -11.36 13.61
CA ILE A 342 -5.58 -11.51 13.71
C ILE A 342 -4.95 -10.16 13.36
N GLY A 343 -4.03 -9.67 14.20
CA GLY A 343 -3.34 -8.39 13.99
C GLY A 343 -2.21 -8.14 14.98
N GLY A 344 -1.65 -6.92 14.99
CA GLY A 344 -0.60 -6.50 15.93
C GLY A 344 0.84 -6.88 15.57
N TYR A 345 1.06 -7.52 14.41
CA TYR A 345 2.37 -7.98 13.95
C TYR A 345 2.76 -7.37 12.61
N LEU A 346 4.07 -7.36 12.35
CA LEU A 346 4.66 -7.14 11.04
C LEU A 346 5.08 -8.49 10.44
N GLY A 347 4.63 -8.81 9.24
CA GLY A 347 4.98 -10.05 8.56
C GLY A 347 4.09 -10.37 7.37
N SER A 348 3.64 -11.62 7.25
CA SER A 348 2.78 -12.05 6.13
C SER A 348 1.49 -12.70 6.61
N THR A 349 0.42 -12.47 5.86
CA THR A 349 -0.85 -13.19 5.98
C THR A 349 -1.14 -13.87 4.66
N ASN A 350 -1.39 -15.18 4.67
CA ASN A 350 -1.70 -15.98 3.50
C ASN A 350 -3.07 -16.62 3.65
N VAL A 351 -3.94 -16.40 2.67
CA VAL A 351 -5.25 -17.04 2.55
C VAL A 351 -5.17 -18.02 1.40
N GLU A 352 -5.24 -19.30 1.72
CA GLU A 352 -5.07 -20.40 0.76
C GLU A 352 -6.40 -20.91 0.24
N LEU A 353 -6.38 -21.41 -1.00
CA LEU A 353 -7.48 -22.14 -1.65
C LEU A 353 -8.78 -21.31 -1.81
N VAL A 354 -8.67 -20.00 -2.08
CA VAL A 354 -9.84 -19.15 -2.31
C VAL A 354 -10.47 -19.48 -3.68
N PRO A 355 -11.73 -19.94 -3.76
CA PRO A 355 -12.34 -20.28 -5.03
C PRO A 355 -12.53 -19.03 -5.91
N SER A 356 -12.07 -19.07 -7.17
CA SER A 356 -12.23 -17.97 -8.13
C SER A 356 -13.69 -17.58 -8.37
N GLU A 357 -14.62 -18.54 -8.32
CA GLU A 357 -16.05 -18.27 -8.41
C GLU A 357 -16.56 -17.34 -7.30
N ASN A 358 -16.01 -17.47 -6.09
CA ASN A 358 -16.38 -16.60 -4.97
C ASN A 358 -15.83 -15.18 -5.18
N LEU A 359 -14.63 -15.07 -5.76
CA LEU A 359 -14.04 -13.78 -6.13
C LEU A 359 -14.86 -13.09 -7.21
N ALA A 360 -15.26 -13.81 -8.27
CA ALA A 360 -16.09 -13.28 -9.35
C ALA A 360 -17.47 -12.79 -8.88
N ARG A 361 -18.02 -13.38 -7.80
CA ARG A 361 -19.28 -12.92 -7.16
C ARG A 361 -19.08 -11.71 -6.24
N SER A 362 -17.85 -11.35 -5.91
CA SER A 362 -17.56 -10.17 -5.10
C SER A 362 -17.93 -8.90 -5.87
N THR A 363 -18.48 -7.91 -5.19
CA THR A 363 -18.99 -6.68 -5.83
C THR A 363 -17.91 -5.71 -6.30
N GLY A 364 -16.64 -6.10 -6.23
CA GLY A 364 -15.50 -5.20 -6.45
C GLY A 364 -15.40 -4.12 -5.38
N GLY A 365 -14.61 -3.09 -5.66
CA GLY A 365 -14.41 -1.95 -4.77
C GLY A 365 -13.45 -0.92 -5.34
N LYS A 366 -13.22 0.15 -4.57
CA LYS A 366 -12.37 1.28 -4.95
C LYS A 366 -11.00 1.26 -4.28
N LEU A 367 -10.02 1.70 -5.05
CA LEU A 367 -8.62 1.89 -4.68
C LEU A 367 -8.23 3.35 -4.96
N GLU A 368 -7.37 3.90 -4.13
CA GLU A 368 -6.73 5.20 -4.37
C GLU A 368 -5.44 5.05 -5.17
N MET A 369 -4.72 3.95 -4.90
CA MET A 369 -3.49 3.62 -5.59
C MET A 369 -3.35 2.11 -5.75
N ILE A 370 -2.79 1.69 -6.87
CA ILE A 370 -2.39 0.31 -7.10
C ILE A 370 -1.14 0.25 -7.95
N SER A 371 -0.25 -0.65 -7.58
CA SER A 371 0.85 -1.13 -8.40
C SER A 371 0.62 -2.60 -8.70
N ALA A 372 0.86 -3.01 -9.94
CA ALA A 372 0.72 -4.38 -10.38
C ALA A 372 1.87 -4.78 -11.30
N ARG A 373 2.43 -5.96 -11.06
CA ARG A 373 3.48 -6.60 -11.84
C ARG A 373 3.16 -8.08 -12.01
N GLY A 374 3.53 -8.65 -13.16
CA GLY A 374 3.36 -10.05 -13.49
C GLY A 374 2.55 -10.20 -14.76
N ASN A 375 1.51 -11.02 -14.71
CA ASN A 375 0.66 -11.31 -15.86
C ASN A 375 -0.40 -10.22 -16.08
N LEU A 376 0.01 -9.18 -16.80
CA LEU A 376 -0.82 -8.05 -17.20
C LEU A 376 -1.27 -8.21 -18.66
N SER A 377 -2.53 -7.96 -18.97
CA SER A 377 -3.08 -7.98 -20.33
C SER A 377 -4.15 -6.90 -20.55
N GLU A 378 -4.58 -6.71 -21.80
CA GLU A 378 -5.67 -5.79 -22.18
C GLU A 378 -5.48 -4.35 -21.65
N PHE A 379 -4.24 -3.85 -21.61
CA PHE A 379 -3.97 -2.52 -21.08
C PHE A 379 -4.25 -1.42 -22.09
N THR A 380 -5.20 -0.56 -21.76
CA THR A 380 -5.58 0.60 -22.56
C THR A 380 -5.45 1.87 -21.74
N VAL A 381 -5.04 2.96 -22.40
CA VAL A 381 -4.96 4.31 -21.83
C VAL A 381 -5.60 5.28 -22.82
N ASP A 382 -6.63 6.01 -22.39
CA ASP A 382 -7.46 6.87 -23.24
C ASP A 382 -7.86 6.17 -24.56
N ASP A 383 -8.40 4.94 -24.43
CA ASP A 383 -8.85 4.06 -25.53
C ASP A 383 -7.74 3.59 -26.50
N ARG A 384 -6.46 3.80 -26.15
CA ARG A 384 -5.31 3.31 -26.93
C ARG A 384 -4.68 2.11 -26.24
N GLU A 385 -4.52 1.03 -26.97
CA GLU A 385 -3.82 -0.16 -26.48
C GLU A 385 -2.33 0.13 -26.26
N ILE A 386 -1.83 -0.24 -25.08
CA ILE A 386 -0.43 -0.10 -24.69
C ILE A 386 0.17 -1.50 -24.62
N THR A 387 1.20 -1.75 -25.43
CA THR A 387 1.91 -3.04 -25.39
C THR A 387 2.54 -3.28 -24.02
N LEU A 388 2.24 -4.44 -23.45
CA LEU A 388 2.77 -4.93 -22.18
C LEU A 388 3.80 -6.04 -22.40
N ARG A 389 4.76 -6.12 -21.47
CA ARG A 389 5.70 -7.24 -21.32
C ARG A 389 5.51 -7.87 -19.94
N ALA A 390 5.85 -9.15 -19.80
CA ALA A 390 5.69 -9.89 -18.54
C ALA A 390 6.42 -9.27 -17.33
N GLN A 391 7.48 -8.50 -17.57
CA GLN A 391 8.26 -7.81 -16.54
C GLN A 391 7.78 -6.38 -16.26
N ASP A 392 6.79 -5.90 -17.00
CA ASP A 392 6.30 -4.54 -16.84
C ASP A 392 5.66 -4.35 -15.46
N ASN A 393 5.95 -3.21 -14.85
CA ASN A 393 5.32 -2.76 -13.63
C ASN A 393 4.42 -1.57 -13.94
N LEU A 394 3.14 -1.69 -13.59
CA LEU A 394 2.18 -0.61 -13.67
C LEU A 394 1.98 0.01 -12.30
N VAL A 395 1.83 1.33 -12.26
CA VAL A 395 1.43 2.09 -11.06
C VAL A 395 0.35 3.07 -11.49
N ALA A 396 -0.80 3.03 -10.83
CA ALA A 396 -1.91 3.94 -11.05
C ALA A 396 -2.31 4.59 -9.72
N THR A 397 -2.55 5.89 -9.75
CA THR A 397 -3.00 6.71 -8.62
C THR A 397 -4.17 7.58 -9.08
N GLY A 398 -5.26 7.57 -8.32
CA GLY A 398 -6.49 8.30 -8.65
C GLY A 398 -7.74 7.50 -8.27
N GLU A 399 -8.79 7.61 -9.08
CA GLU A 399 -10.02 6.85 -8.86
C GLU A 399 -9.93 5.53 -9.61
N VAL A 400 -9.61 4.45 -8.89
CA VAL A 400 -9.47 3.11 -9.47
C VAL A 400 -10.57 2.20 -8.95
N ASP A 401 -11.37 1.66 -9.86
CA ASP A 401 -12.32 0.59 -9.62
C ASP A 401 -11.66 -0.76 -9.91
N ALA A 402 -11.83 -1.71 -8.99
CA ALA A 402 -11.27 -3.04 -9.07
C ALA A 402 -12.39 -4.07 -8.98
N THR A 403 -12.50 -4.94 -9.98
CA THR A 403 -13.56 -5.95 -10.10
C THR A 403 -13.00 -7.28 -10.54
N TYR A 404 -13.38 -8.36 -9.87
CA TYR A 404 -13.03 -9.71 -10.29
C TYR A 404 -13.94 -10.18 -11.43
N GLY A 405 -13.34 -10.85 -12.40
CA GLY A 405 -14.02 -11.66 -13.41
C GLY A 405 -13.75 -13.15 -13.19
N ASP A 406 -14.07 -13.95 -14.20
CA ASP A 406 -13.88 -15.40 -14.17
C ASP A 406 -12.41 -15.79 -14.00
N GLU A 407 -12.20 -16.97 -13.41
CA GLU A 407 -10.86 -17.54 -13.14
C GLU A 407 -10.00 -16.63 -12.26
N GLY A 408 -10.64 -15.72 -11.51
CA GLY A 408 -9.95 -14.85 -10.58
C GLY A 408 -9.11 -13.76 -11.23
N ARG A 409 -9.39 -13.48 -12.50
CA ARG A 409 -8.83 -12.34 -13.21
C ARG A 409 -9.37 -11.05 -12.58
N LEU A 410 -8.49 -10.12 -12.27
CA LEU A 410 -8.84 -8.84 -11.68
C LEU A 410 -8.76 -7.76 -12.75
N ARG A 411 -9.89 -7.14 -13.05
CA ARG A 411 -9.95 -5.98 -13.94
C ARG A 411 -9.85 -4.70 -13.11
N LEU A 412 -8.92 -3.85 -13.49
CA LEU A 412 -8.77 -2.51 -12.93
C LEU A 412 -9.16 -1.49 -13.99
N THR A 413 -10.08 -0.61 -13.66
CA THR A 413 -10.52 0.48 -14.54
C THR A 413 -10.60 1.77 -13.76
N GLY A 414 -10.37 2.91 -14.39
CA GLY A 414 -10.60 4.17 -13.69
C GLY A 414 -9.94 5.37 -14.32
N ARG A 415 -10.00 6.48 -13.58
CA ARG A 415 -9.41 7.76 -13.96
C ARG A 415 -8.18 8.01 -13.10
N SER A 416 -7.01 7.78 -13.70
CA SER A 416 -5.73 7.98 -13.06
C SER A 416 -5.29 9.44 -13.17
N GLU A 417 -4.98 10.08 -12.05
CA GLU A 417 -4.27 11.37 -12.06
C GLU A 417 -2.80 11.17 -12.42
N ALA A 418 -2.27 10.00 -12.06
CA ALA A 418 -0.92 9.60 -12.40
C ALA A 418 -0.83 8.08 -12.65
N LEU A 419 -0.16 7.74 -13.74
CA LEU A 419 -0.08 6.41 -14.32
C LEU A 419 1.32 6.24 -14.90
N TRP A 420 1.99 5.18 -14.48
CA TRP A 420 3.34 4.86 -14.90
C TRP A 420 3.45 3.41 -15.34
N LYS A 421 4.31 3.18 -16.33
CA LYS A 421 4.80 1.87 -16.75
C LYS A 421 6.32 1.86 -16.68
N ASN A 422 6.91 1.00 -15.84
CA ASN A 422 8.36 0.92 -15.65
C ASN A 422 9.02 2.28 -15.34
N SER A 423 8.39 3.07 -14.46
CA SER A 423 8.80 4.44 -14.13
C SER A 423 8.63 5.48 -15.25
N THR A 424 8.18 5.08 -16.45
CA THR A 424 7.81 6.00 -17.51
C THR A 424 6.35 6.41 -17.37
N ARG A 425 6.11 7.72 -17.27
CA ARG A 425 4.76 8.28 -17.17
C ARG A 425 3.97 8.03 -18.46
N LEU A 426 2.71 7.63 -18.31
CA LEU A 426 1.76 7.43 -19.40
C LEU A 426 0.74 8.56 -19.54
N ASN A 427 0.44 9.30 -18.46
CA ASN A 427 -0.36 10.52 -18.57
C ASN A 427 0.33 11.54 -19.47
N THR A 428 -0.42 12.06 -20.43
CA THR A 428 0.05 13.12 -21.31
C THR A 428 -0.22 14.49 -20.70
N THR A 429 0.68 15.44 -20.90
CA THR A 429 0.41 16.86 -20.62
C THR A 429 -0.49 17.47 -21.69
N ARG A 430 -0.95 18.71 -21.45
CA ARG A 430 -1.65 19.48 -22.48
C ARG A 430 -0.80 19.66 -23.73
N TRP A 431 0.50 19.94 -23.56
CA TRP A 431 1.47 20.01 -24.65
C TRP A 431 1.53 18.73 -25.48
N GLU A 432 1.62 17.58 -24.82
CA GLU A 432 1.71 16.27 -25.47
C GLU A 432 0.38 15.79 -26.08
N ARG A 433 -0.76 16.38 -25.72
CA ARG A 433 -2.03 16.13 -26.41
C ARG A 433 -2.23 16.97 -27.67
N LEU A 434 -1.47 18.05 -27.84
CA LEU A 434 -1.61 18.90 -29.03
C LEU A 434 -1.20 18.13 -30.30
N PRO A 435 -1.94 18.30 -31.42
CA PRO A 435 -1.48 17.87 -32.74
C PRO A 435 -0.13 18.47 -33.10
N ASN A 436 0.65 17.76 -33.92
CA ASN A 436 2.00 18.20 -34.32
C ASN A 436 2.00 19.61 -34.91
N ASP A 437 1.00 19.95 -35.72
CA ASP A 437 0.86 21.27 -36.34
C ASP A 437 0.76 22.37 -35.29
N MET A 438 -0.07 22.18 -34.25
CA MET A 438 -0.22 23.13 -33.15
C MET A 438 1.06 23.23 -32.32
N ARG A 439 1.78 22.12 -32.11
CA ARG A 439 3.07 22.15 -31.43
C ARG A 439 4.10 22.98 -32.21
N LEU A 440 4.18 22.81 -33.52
CA LEU A 440 5.08 23.60 -34.37
C LEU A 440 4.74 25.09 -34.32
N TRP A 441 3.46 25.45 -34.35
CA TRP A 441 3.02 26.85 -34.19
C TRP A 441 3.43 27.44 -32.85
N VAL A 442 3.21 26.73 -31.74
CA VAL A 442 3.59 27.18 -30.39
C VAL A 442 5.11 27.30 -30.26
N LEU A 443 5.88 26.32 -30.74
CA LEU A 443 7.35 26.39 -30.75
C LEU A 443 7.84 27.56 -31.61
N GLY A 444 7.25 27.76 -32.78
CA GLY A 444 7.54 28.90 -33.64
C GLY A 444 7.29 30.24 -32.93
N ALA A 445 6.16 30.37 -32.23
CA ALA A 445 5.84 31.55 -31.44
C ALA A 445 6.84 31.78 -30.30
N ILE A 446 7.25 30.72 -29.58
CA ILE A 446 8.26 30.79 -28.53
C ILE A 446 9.60 31.25 -29.10
N ILE A 447 10.07 30.62 -30.18
CA ILE A 447 11.36 30.94 -30.83
C ILE A 447 11.34 32.37 -31.39
N ALA A 448 10.26 32.77 -32.06
CA ALA A 448 10.11 34.13 -32.59
C ALA A 448 10.11 35.17 -31.47
N THR A 449 9.44 34.88 -30.34
CA THR A 449 9.42 35.77 -29.17
C THR A 449 10.80 35.90 -28.56
N LEU A 450 11.51 34.78 -28.34
CA LEU A 450 12.89 34.78 -27.81
C LEU A 450 13.87 35.50 -28.75
N GLY A 451 13.76 35.26 -30.06
CA GLY A 451 14.56 35.96 -31.07
C GLY A 451 14.28 37.46 -31.13
N GLY A 452 13.01 37.86 -31.02
CA GLY A 452 12.60 39.27 -30.92
C GLY A 452 13.16 39.94 -29.66
N ILE A 453 13.09 39.27 -28.51
CA ILE A 453 13.68 39.75 -27.25
C ILE A 453 15.20 39.91 -27.41
N PHE A 454 15.89 38.91 -27.96
CA PHE A 454 17.35 38.93 -28.13
C PHE A 454 17.81 40.02 -29.12
N THR A 455 17.13 40.18 -30.25
CA THR A 455 17.43 41.24 -31.22
C THR A 455 17.16 42.63 -30.64
N TRP A 456 16.08 42.80 -29.87
CA TRP A 456 15.78 44.05 -29.20
C TRP A 456 16.82 44.41 -28.12
N THR A 457 17.18 43.45 -27.25
CA THR A 457 18.19 43.68 -26.20
C THR A 457 19.56 43.95 -26.80
N SER A 458 20.01 43.16 -27.79
CA SER A 458 21.29 43.38 -28.46
C SER A 458 21.36 44.72 -29.21
N ALA A 459 20.26 45.14 -29.86
CA ALA A 459 20.18 46.46 -30.48
C ALA A 459 20.28 47.58 -29.44
N ARG A 460 19.66 47.43 -28.26
CA ARG A 460 19.78 48.39 -27.16
C ARG A 460 21.20 48.43 -26.60
N VAL A 461 21.82 47.29 -26.31
CA VAL A 461 23.21 47.21 -25.83
C VAL A 461 24.18 47.87 -26.83
N ARG A 462 24.01 47.63 -28.14
CA ARG A 462 24.83 48.28 -29.17
C ARG A 462 24.66 49.80 -29.19
N ARG A 463 23.44 50.32 -29.03
CA ARG A 463 23.21 51.77 -28.93
C ARG A 463 23.87 52.36 -27.68
N PHE A 464 23.78 51.68 -26.53
CA PHE A 464 24.45 52.08 -25.30
C PHE A 464 25.98 52.04 -25.39
N HIS A 465 26.57 51.14 -26.18
CA HIS A 465 28.01 51.13 -26.43
C HIS A 465 28.48 52.10 -27.53
N GLY A 466 27.58 52.51 -28.43
CA GLY A 466 27.85 53.48 -29.49
C GLY A 466 27.66 54.94 -29.06
N GLU A 467 26.85 55.18 -28.03
CA GLU A 467 26.84 56.44 -27.29
C GLU A 467 28.05 56.44 -26.33
N ASP A 468 29.00 57.32 -26.61
CA ASP A 468 30.25 57.52 -25.87
C ASP A 468 30.06 57.34 -24.34
N MET A 469 30.76 56.37 -23.74
CA MET A 469 30.81 56.19 -22.27
C MET A 469 31.35 57.43 -21.53
N ARG A 470 31.75 58.48 -22.24
CA ARG A 470 32.23 59.75 -21.70
C ARG A 470 31.16 60.53 -20.91
N ASN A 471 29.87 60.25 -21.09
CA ASN A 471 28.81 61.01 -20.40
C ASN A 471 28.27 60.34 -19.11
N TRP A 472 28.81 59.18 -18.70
CA TRP A 472 28.34 58.45 -17.51
C TRP A 472 29.26 58.52 -16.29
N VAL A 473 30.38 59.26 -16.40
CA VAL A 473 31.19 59.70 -15.25
C VAL A 473 31.14 61.21 -15.21
N LEU A 474 30.05 61.75 -14.66
CA LEU A 474 29.98 63.04 -13.98
C LEU A 474 28.72 63.09 -13.10
#